data_AF-A0AAV1CIG7-F1
#
_entry.id   AF-A0AAV1CIG7-F1
#
_cell.length_a   1.000
_cell.length_b   1.000
_cell.length_c   1.000
_cell.angle_alpha   90.00
_cell.angle_beta   90.00
_cell.angle_gamma   90.00
#
_symmetry.space_group_name_H-M   'P 1'
#
loop_
_entity.id
_entity.type
_entity.pdbx_description
1 polymer ?
#
loop_
_entity_poly.entity_id
_entity_poly.type
_entity_poly.pdbx_seq_one_letter_code
_entity_poly.pdbx_strand_id
1 'polypeptide(L)'
;ELLILASGRLHRLNSIPKFAVFQLDERQCEWSEIPGLGKDVVFIGRGSVSISILAFPFLDNLIKSNCIYFKYHHIEPNYLFKNRDMGIYYLEDATAEGFSNIDK
;
A
#
# COMPACT_ATOMS: atom_id res chain seq x y z
N GLU A 1 9.71 3.62 14.14
CA GLU A 1 9.84 3.39 12.67
C GLU A 1 8.78 2.41 12.13
N LEU A 2 8.48 2.41 10.82
CA LEU A 2 7.56 1.48 10.16
C LEU A 2 8.28 0.57 9.17
N LEU A 3 7.92 -0.72 9.16
CA LEU A 3 8.37 -1.71 8.18
C LEU A 3 7.13 -2.27 7.48
N ILE A 4 7.13 -2.22 6.14
CA ILE A 4 6.05 -2.78 5.34
C ILE A 4 6.56 -4.02 4.62
N LEU A 5 5.92 -5.15 4.88
CA LEU A 5 6.20 -6.40 4.19
C LEU A 5 5.11 -6.63 3.15
N ALA A 6 5.53 -6.75 1.89
CA ALA A 6 4.68 -7.23 0.81
C ALA A 6 4.92 -8.73 0.62
N SER A 7 3.90 -9.54 0.84
CA SER A 7 3.92 -10.97 0.53
C SER A 7 3.14 -11.24 -0.75
N GLY A 8 3.80 -11.88 -1.71
CA GLY A 8 3.22 -12.28 -2.97
C GLY A 8 4.24 -13.13 -3.72
N ARG A 9 3.86 -14.34 -4.16
CA ARG A 9 4.70 -15.09 -5.09
C ARG A 9 4.66 -14.32 -6.41
N LEU A 10 5.73 -13.58 -6.72
CA LEU A 10 6.00 -12.94 -8.02
C LEU A 10 5.82 -13.89 -9.24
N HIS A 11 5.71 -15.21 -9.00
CA HIS A 11 5.48 -16.24 -10.01
C HIS A 11 4.01 -16.61 -10.29
N ARG A 12 3.00 -16.04 -9.60
CA ARG A 12 1.59 -16.20 -10.01
C ARG A 12 1.04 -14.87 -10.51
N LEU A 13 0.94 -14.77 -11.84
CA LEU A 13 0.58 -13.59 -12.63
C LEU A 13 -0.76 -12.92 -12.29
N ASN A 14 -1.57 -13.49 -11.38
CA ASN A 14 -2.95 -13.05 -11.07
C ASN A 14 -3.21 -12.78 -9.57
N SER A 15 -2.19 -12.74 -8.71
CA SER A 15 -2.40 -12.49 -7.27
C SER A 15 -2.07 -11.05 -6.88
N ILE A 16 -3.03 -10.39 -6.24
CA ILE A 16 -2.85 -9.10 -5.56
C ILE A 16 -1.79 -9.27 -4.45
N PRO A 17 -0.79 -8.37 -4.35
CA PRO A 17 0.16 -8.40 -3.24
C PRO A 17 -0.59 -8.18 -1.92
N LYS A 18 -0.28 -9.01 -0.92
CA LYS A 18 -0.78 -8.82 0.45
C LYS A 18 0.24 -8.05 1.24
N PHE A 19 -0.17 -6.96 1.88
CA PHE A 19 0.69 -6.18 2.74
C PHE A 19 0.39 -6.44 4.21
N ALA A 20 1.45 -6.47 5.00
CA ALA A 20 1.41 -6.41 6.46
C ALA A 20 2.29 -5.24 6.92
N VAL A 21 1.85 -4.56 7.98
CA VAL A 21 2.50 -3.37 8.52
C VAL A 21 3.03 -3.68 9.90
N PHE A 22 4.28 -3.33 10.14
CA PHE A 22 4.95 -3.54 11.41
C PHE A 22 5.44 -2.20 11.96
N GLN A 23 5.32 -2.03 13.27
CA GLN A 23 5.85 -0.88 14.00
C GLN A 23 6.97 -1.34 14.94
N LEU A 24 8.08 -0.61 14.91
CA LEU A 24 9.18 -0.79 15.85
C LEU A 24 8.82 -0.12 17.19
N ASP A 25 8.79 -0.90 18.26
CA ASP A 25 8.90 -0.37 19.62
C ASP A 25 10.38 -0.09 19.89
N GLU A 26 10.76 1.19 19.83
CA GLU A 26 12.15 1.63 20.03
C GLU A 26 12.66 1.39 21.45
N ARG A 27 11.78 1.20 22.43
CA ARG A 27 12.18 0.91 23.82
C ARG A 27 12.55 -0.56 23.98
N GLN A 28 11.82 -1.43 23.28
CA GLN A 28 12.01 -2.88 23.35
C GLN A 28 12.90 -3.42 22.22
N CYS A 29 13.16 -2.61 21.18
CA CYS A 29 13.81 -3.01 19.94
C CYS A 29 13.11 -4.18 19.25
N GLU A 30 11.77 -4.23 19.36
CA GLU A 30 10.94 -5.31 18.81
C GLU A 30 9.96 -4.79 17.77
N TRP A 31 9.72 -5.59 16.74
CA TRP A 31 8.73 -5.30 15.69
C TRP A 31 7.43 -6.00 16.03
N SER A 32 6.33 -5.25 16.02
CA SER A 32 4.98 -5.78 16.22
C SER A 32 4.11 -5.49 14.99
N GLU A 33 3.31 -6.46 14.56
CA GLU A 33 2.33 -6.25 13.49
C GLU A 33 1.22 -5.34 14.00
N ILE A 34 0.91 -4.30 13.22
CA ILE A 34 -0.19 -3.38 13.50
C ILE A 34 -1.32 -3.58 12.49
N PRO A 35 -2.59 -3.46 12.91
CA PRO A 35 -3.73 -3.72 12.05
C PRO A 35 -3.93 -2.64 10.97
N GLY A 36 -3.24 -1.50 11.08
CA GLY A 36 -3.42 -0.38 10.18
C GLY A 36 -2.48 0.78 10.48
N LEU A 37 -2.46 1.75 9.57
CA LEU A 37 -1.69 3.00 9.66
C LEU A 37 -2.47 4.14 10.35
N GLY A 38 -3.75 3.92 10.68
CA GLY A 38 -4.59 4.94 11.31
C GLY A 38 -4.77 6.16 10.41
N LYS A 39 -4.18 7.30 10.80
CA LYS A 39 -4.21 8.53 9.99
C LYS A 39 -3.10 8.61 8.95
N ASP A 40 -2.14 7.69 8.99
CA ASP A 40 -1.04 7.70 8.05
C ASP A 40 -1.43 7.00 6.74
N VAL A 41 -0.70 7.33 5.69
CA VAL A 41 -0.79 6.72 4.37
C VAL A 41 0.63 6.51 3.85
N VAL A 42 0.85 5.36 3.21
CA VAL A 42 2.18 5.00 2.71
C VAL A 42 2.16 4.82 1.20
N PHE A 43 3.14 5.41 0.54
CA PHE A 43 3.43 5.26 -0.88
C PHE A 43 4.65 4.37 -1.06
N ILE A 44 4.52 3.28 -1.80
CA ILE A 44 5.58 2.33 -2.14
C ILE A 44 5.94 2.54 -3.60
N GLY A 45 7.12 3.14 -3.80
CA GLY A 45 7.71 3.39 -5.10
C GLY A 45 8.57 2.22 -5.60
N ARG A 46 9.30 2.48 -6.69
CA ARG A 46 10.24 1.51 -7.27
C ARG A 46 11.54 1.48 -6.46
N GLY A 47 12.15 0.30 -6.30
CA GLY A 47 13.51 0.17 -5.78
C GLY A 47 13.66 0.36 -4.27
N SER A 48 12.77 -0.21 -3.47
CA SER A 48 12.78 -0.12 -1.99
C SER A 48 12.54 1.28 -1.41
N VAL A 49 12.16 2.25 -2.24
CA VAL A 49 11.78 3.59 -1.77
C VAL A 49 10.32 3.56 -1.30
N SER A 50 10.10 3.87 -0.03
CA SER A 50 8.78 4.11 0.53
C SER A 50 8.72 5.50 1.16
N ILE A 51 7.58 6.16 1.06
CA ILE A 51 7.30 7.46 1.68
C ILE A 51 6.03 7.29 2.51
N SER A 52 6.12 7.54 3.81
CA SER A 52 4.95 7.67 4.68
C SER A 52 4.62 9.14 4.83
N ILE A 53 3.35 9.51 4.64
CA ILE A 53 2.85 10.85 4.95
C ILE A 53 1.67 10.74 5.89
N LEU A 54 1.50 11.73 6.76
CA LEU A 54 0.26 11.90 7.50
C LEU A 54 -0.83 12.29 6.49
N ALA A 55 -1.95 11.55 6.46
CA ALA A 55 -3.09 11.97 5.66
C ALA A 55 -3.68 13.23 6.30
N PHE A 56 -3.49 14.36 5.64
CA PHE A 56 -4.05 15.62 6.10
C PHE A 56 -5.53 15.72 5.72
N PRO A 57 -6.39 16.35 6.56
CA PRO A 57 -7.83 16.46 6.28
C PRO A 57 -8.18 17.12 4.94
N PHE A 58 -7.31 17.99 4.41
CA PHE A 58 -7.52 18.63 3.12
C PHE A 58 -7.29 17.69 1.92
N LEU A 59 -6.69 16.51 2.16
CA LEU A 59 -6.44 15.47 1.16
C LEU A 59 -7.47 14.33 1.23
N ASP A 60 -8.47 14.37 2.12
CA ASP A 60 -9.45 13.28 2.29
C ASP A 60 -10.20 12.93 0.99
N ASN A 61 -10.28 13.90 0.07
CA ASN A 61 -10.88 13.76 -1.25
C ASN A 61 -9.95 13.17 -2.32
N LEU A 62 -8.66 13.03 -2.03
CA LEU A 62 -7.60 12.63 -2.96
C LEU A 62 -6.84 11.38 -2.48
N ILE A 63 -6.64 11.26 -1.16
CA ILE A 63 -5.83 10.22 -0.54
C ILE A 63 -6.60 9.69 0.68
N LYS A 64 -6.86 8.39 0.70
CA LYS A 64 -7.47 7.70 1.85
C LYS A 64 -6.38 7.34 2.85
N SER A 65 -6.60 7.69 4.11
CA SER A 65 -5.78 7.22 5.23
C SER A 65 -5.90 5.70 5.41
N ASN A 66 -5.02 5.11 6.20
CA ASN A 66 -5.02 3.67 6.47
C ASN A 66 -4.88 2.79 5.20
N CYS A 67 -4.19 3.31 4.18
CA CYS A 67 -4.02 2.65 2.89
C CYS A 67 -2.55 2.64 2.46
N ILE A 68 -2.22 1.69 1.58
CA ILE A 68 -0.92 1.61 0.92
C ILE A 68 -1.12 1.83 -0.57
N TYR A 69 -0.51 2.88 -1.10
CA TYR A 69 -0.45 3.17 -2.52
C TYR A 69 0.82 2.56 -3.10
N PHE A 70 0.72 1.70 -4.10
CA PHE A 70 1.87 0.96 -4.62
C PHE A 70 1.92 1.00 -6.14
N LYS A 71 3.13 1.08 -6.70
CA LYS A 71 3.34 0.86 -8.15
C LYS A 71 3.33 -0.63 -8.46
N TYR A 72 2.57 -1.04 -9.46
CA TYR A 72 2.55 -2.41 -9.94
C TYR A 72 3.64 -2.63 -11.00
N HIS A 73 4.34 -3.76 -10.96
CA HIS A 73 5.35 -4.13 -11.96
C HIS A 73 4.81 -5.25 -12.83
N HIS A 74 3.94 -4.92 -13.80
CA HIS A 74 3.70 -5.84 -14.90
C HIS A 74 3.79 -5.11 -16.24
N ILE A 75 4.66 -5.65 -17.08
CA ILE A 75 4.89 -5.31 -18.50
C ILE A 75 3.76 -5.87 -19.38
N GLU A 76 2.79 -6.59 -18.80
CA GLU A 76 1.69 -7.25 -19.49
C GLU A 76 0.33 -6.83 -18.94
N PRO A 77 -0.74 -6.87 -19.76
CA PRO A 77 -2.07 -6.41 -19.41
C PRO A 77 -2.66 -7.29 -18.30
N ASN A 78 -2.48 -6.86 -17.06
CA ASN A 78 -3.06 -7.55 -15.92
C ASN A 78 -4.53 -7.12 -15.78
N TYR A 79 -5.46 -8.07 -16.00
CA TYR A 79 -6.91 -7.82 -16.09
C TYR A 79 -7.51 -7.20 -14.82
N LEU A 80 -6.88 -7.38 -13.66
CA LEU A 80 -7.33 -6.85 -12.37
C LEU A 80 -7.16 -5.33 -12.25
N PHE A 81 -6.17 -4.75 -12.94
CA PHE A 81 -5.82 -3.34 -12.81
C PHE A 81 -5.99 -2.55 -14.12
N LYS A 82 -6.77 -3.05 -15.10
CA LYS A 82 -7.15 -2.41 -16.38
C LYS A 82 -6.32 -1.15 -16.73
N ASN A 83 -5.09 -1.34 -17.20
CA ASN A 83 -4.17 -0.27 -17.66
C ASN A 83 -3.75 0.77 -16.60
N ARG A 84 -3.63 0.40 -15.32
CA ARG A 84 -3.22 1.30 -14.24
C ARG A 84 -1.83 0.94 -13.72
N ASP A 85 -0.97 1.93 -13.64
CA ASP A 85 0.41 1.79 -13.13
C ASP A 85 0.49 1.71 -11.60
N MET A 86 -0.62 2.00 -10.92
CA MET A 86 -0.71 2.07 -9.47
C MET A 86 -1.94 1.32 -8.93
N GLY A 87 -1.82 0.81 -7.71
CA GLY A 87 -2.90 0.22 -6.93
C GLY A 87 -3.00 0.85 -5.55
N ILE A 88 -4.16 0.67 -4.93
CA ILE A 88 -4.42 0.96 -3.52
C ILE A 88 -4.65 -0.37 -2.81
N TYR A 89 -4.00 -0.60 -1.68
CA TYR A 89 -4.27 -1.69 -0.77
C TYR A 89 -4.93 -1.13 0.50
N TYR A 90 -6.13 -1.62 0.81
CA TYR A 90 -6.88 -1.25 2.00
C TYR A 90 -6.49 -2.17 3.15
N LEU A 91 -5.96 -1.60 4.23
CA LEU A 91 -5.54 -2.38 5.40
C LEU A 91 -6.73 -2.91 6.20
N GLU A 92 -7.89 -2.24 6.12
CA GLU A 92 -9.11 -2.57 6.88
C GLU A 92 -9.66 -3.96 6.54
N ASP A 93 -9.64 -4.35 5.27
CA ASP A 93 -10.25 -5.57 4.76
C ASP A 93 -9.29 -6.43 3.92
N ALA A 94 -8.02 -6.03 3.84
CA ALA A 94 -6.98 -6.70 3.06
C ALA A 94 -7.34 -6.86 1.58
N THR A 95 -8.04 -5.86 1.00
CA THR A 95 -8.37 -5.82 -0.43
C THR A 95 -7.48 -4.85 -1.20
N ALA A 96 -7.45 -4.98 -2.53
CA ALA A 96 -6.79 -4.01 -3.38
C ALA A 96 -7.57 -3.71 -4.65
N GLU A 97 -7.41 -2.50 -5.15
CA GLU A 97 -7.96 -2.04 -6.41
C GLU A 97 -6.93 -1.24 -7.20
N GLY A 98 -7.18 -1.04 -8.49
CA GLY A 98 -6.35 -0.17 -9.31
C GLY A 98 -6.62 1.28 -8.96
N PHE A 99 -5.60 2.10 -8.82
CA PHE A 99 -5.78 3.52 -8.57
C PHE A 99 -6.17 4.26 -9.88
N SER A 100 -7.38 4.83 -9.97
CA SER A 100 -7.73 5.79 -11.02
C SER A 100 -7.68 7.20 -10.48
N ASN A 101 -6.97 8.07 -11.19
CA ASN A 101 -7.06 9.53 -11.02
C ASN A 101 -8.36 10.14 -11.56
N ILE A 102 -9.37 9.34 -11.90
CA ILE A 102 -10.58 9.79 -12.60
C ILE A 102 -11.78 9.23 -11.82
N ASP A 103 -12.25 10.03 -10.88
CA ASP A 103 -13.66 10.41 -10.73
C ASP A 103 -13.76 11.52 -9.69
N LYS A 104 -13.40 12.74 -10.10
CA LYS A 104 -14.05 14.00 -9.69
C LYS A 104 -14.07 14.96 -10.86
#